data_AF-A0AAD7YU77-F1
#
_entry.id   AF-A0AAD7YU77-F1
#
_cell.length_a   1.000
_cell.length_b   1.000
_cell.length_c   1.000
_cell.angle_alpha   90.00
_cell.angle_beta   90.00
_cell.angle_gamma   90.00
#
_symmetry.space_group_name_H-M   'P 1'
#
loop_
_entity.id
_entity.type
_entity.pdbx_description
1 polymer ?
#
loop_
_entity_poly.entity_id
_entity_poly.type
_entity_poly.pdbx_seq_one_letter_code
_entity_poly.pdbx_strand_id
1 'polypeptide(L)'
;MYRRSTTVKYILAACLGAVVYCEWFIYLVQPQYWTELECANDHDRSCTKILFIADPQIQGEEAVEPPLSYIFNWDSDRFLRSTFDVAVNYFKPDVLVYLGDLMDEGSISTFRQFHGYVQRLADIFVWNYPAVQVWLPGDNDIGGEHELVHRSRVEEFEKTFSQQKVITYTNMSFYVVNAITYTFPEKTDEPPGTENNFKIAVSHYPITMRVMFAQKIMKTINPRIFFCAHDHESKYVKQHKDLTHKVTTWFNAPKSTLDISFEDDSLYEIYVPTCSYRMGTSYIGFGAAIVELALKIRPGVAIALIVPKTQCSKDLTHKVTTWFNAPKSTLDISFEDDLLYEIYVPTCSYRMGTSYIGFGAAIVENDYKSMRYTVFWSPTRFPYLYLYLAMLIALLAYSLIFCVAQLAFRKLKHAKKKRDTSPLLERI
;
A
#
# COMPACT_ATOMS: atom_id res chain seq x y z
N MET A 1 8.60 -19.16 50.04
CA MET A 1 9.27 -18.97 48.73
C MET A 1 8.20 -19.09 47.64
N TYR A 2 7.85 -17.95 47.04
CA TYR A 2 6.71 -17.71 46.13
C TYR A 2 6.43 -18.86 45.14
N ARG A 3 5.30 -19.56 45.31
CA ARG A 3 4.77 -20.52 44.34
C ARG A 3 4.15 -19.71 43.19
N ARG A 4 4.96 -19.33 42.19
CA ARG A 4 4.51 -18.58 41.00
C ARG A 4 3.41 -19.36 40.28
N SER A 5 2.16 -18.89 40.40
CA SER A 5 0.95 -19.50 39.85
C SER A 5 1.06 -19.72 38.34
N THR A 6 0.82 -20.96 37.88
CA THR A 6 0.79 -21.33 36.46
C THR A 6 -0.30 -20.58 35.70
N THR A 7 -1.43 -20.27 36.34
CA THR A 7 -2.52 -19.48 35.77
C THR A 7 -2.09 -18.07 35.35
N VAL A 8 -1.30 -17.39 36.19
CA VAL A 8 -0.78 -16.05 35.88
C VAL A 8 0.11 -16.08 34.62
N LYS A 9 0.86 -17.16 34.42
CA LYS A 9 1.69 -17.33 33.21
C LYS A 9 0.85 -17.45 31.94
N TYR A 10 -0.25 -18.20 31.99
CA TYR A 10 -1.14 -18.36 30.84
C TYR A 10 -1.89 -17.07 30.50
N ILE A 11 -2.35 -16.31 31.50
CA ILE A 11 -2.99 -15.00 31.28
C ILE A 11 -2.00 -14.03 30.64
N LEU A 12 -0.79 -13.91 31.18
CA LEU A 12 0.25 -13.04 30.60
C LEU A 12 0.62 -13.46 29.18
N ALA A 13 0.73 -14.76 28.91
CA ALA A 13 0.99 -15.28 27.58
C ALA A 13 -0.17 -14.98 26.60
N ALA A 14 -1.42 -15.08 27.05
CA ALA A 14 -2.58 -14.74 26.24
C ALA A 14 -2.64 -13.24 25.92
N CYS A 15 -2.40 -12.37 26.91
CA CYS A 15 -2.31 -10.92 26.69
C CYS A 15 -1.18 -10.57 25.72
N LEU A 16 0.01 -11.16 25.90
CA LEU A 16 1.12 -10.96 24.98
C LEU A 16 0.79 -11.48 23.58
N GLY A 17 0.14 -12.64 23.48
CA GLY A 17 -0.31 -13.20 22.21
C GLY A 17 -1.33 -12.31 21.49
N ALA A 18 -2.28 -11.74 22.23
CA ALA A 18 -3.25 -10.78 21.69
C ALA A 18 -2.56 -9.50 21.19
N VAL A 19 -1.63 -8.94 21.97
CA VAL A 19 -0.82 -7.80 21.54
C VAL A 19 -0.03 -8.15 20.28
N VAL A 20 0.67 -9.29 20.26
CA VAL A 20 1.42 -9.73 19.07
C VAL A 20 0.52 -9.90 17.84
N TYR A 21 -0.68 -10.40 18.06
CA TYR A 21 -1.66 -10.59 16.99
C TYR A 21 -2.16 -9.26 16.44
N CYS A 22 -2.68 -8.38 17.30
CA CYS A 22 -3.26 -7.11 16.89
C CYS A 22 -2.23 -6.13 16.33
N GLU A 23 -1.00 -6.16 16.83
CA GLU A 23 0.02 -5.16 16.47
C GLU A 23 0.91 -5.57 15.29
N TRP A 24 0.96 -6.86 14.93
CA TRP A 24 1.82 -7.34 13.85
C TRP A 24 1.16 -8.40 12.96
N PHE A 25 0.56 -9.43 13.55
CA PHE A 25 0.08 -10.57 12.75
C PHE A 25 -1.14 -10.21 11.90
N ILE A 26 -2.06 -9.40 12.41
CA ILE A 26 -3.29 -9.03 11.69
C ILE A 26 -2.98 -8.39 10.33
N TYR A 27 -1.96 -7.53 10.28
CA TYR A 27 -1.51 -6.84 9.06
C TYR A 27 -0.92 -7.79 8.01
N LEU A 28 -0.34 -8.92 8.43
CA LEU A 28 0.19 -9.94 7.52
C LEU A 28 -0.92 -10.81 6.91
N VAL A 29 -2.02 -11.00 7.64
CA VAL A 29 -3.13 -11.86 7.21
C VAL A 29 -4.20 -11.06 6.44
N GLN A 30 -4.40 -9.79 6.77
CA GLN A 30 -5.45 -8.95 6.21
C GLN A 30 -5.54 -8.98 4.67
N PRO A 31 -4.43 -8.92 3.89
CA PRO A 31 -4.50 -8.96 2.43
C PRO A 31 -5.12 -10.24 1.85
N GLN A 32 -5.10 -11.35 2.59
CA GLN A 32 -5.69 -12.62 2.15
C GLN A 32 -7.23 -12.57 2.05
N TYR A 33 -7.84 -11.56 2.67
CA TYR A 33 -9.30 -11.34 2.62
C TYR A 33 -9.71 -10.33 1.56
N TRP A 34 -8.77 -9.64 0.91
CA TRP A 34 -9.05 -8.66 -0.12
C TRP A 34 -9.47 -9.34 -1.43
N THR A 35 -10.22 -8.63 -2.26
CA THR A 35 -10.42 -9.05 -3.65
C THR A 35 -9.17 -8.76 -4.43
N GLU A 36 -8.71 -9.75 -5.19
CA GLU A 36 -7.64 -9.54 -6.17
C GLU A 36 -8.16 -8.63 -7.27
N LEU A 37 -7.50 -7.48 -7.44
CA LEU A 37 -7.71 -6.57 -8.56
C LEU A 37 -6.52 -6.77 -9.49
N GLU A 38 -6.76 -7.43 -10.61
CA GLU A 38 -5.76 -7.70 -11.64
C GLU A 38 -6.08 -6.92 -12.91
N CYS A 39 -5.04 -6.63 -13.68
CA CYS A 39 -5.21 -6.06 -15.01
C CYS A 39 -5.49 -7.20 -15.99
N ALA A 40 -6.47 -7.03 -16.87
CA ALA A 40 -6.96 -8.08 -17.76
C ALA A 40 -5.89 -8.66 -18.70
N ASN A 41 -4.82 -7.90 -18.99
CA ASN A 41 -3.71 -8.32 -19.85
C ASN A 41 -2.35 -8.10 -19.17
N ASP A 42 -1.84 -9.12 -18.47
CA ASP A 42 -0.57 -9.09 -17.72
C ASP A 42 0.70 -8.88 -18.59
N HIS A 43 0.57 -8.96 -19.92
CA HIS A 43 1.69 -8.82 -20.86
C HIS A 43 1.85 -7.41 -21.46
N ASP A 44 0.81 -6.57 -21.40
CA ASP A 44 0.83 -5.20 -21.90
C ASP A 44 0.49 -4.25 -20.75
N ARG A 45 1.45 -3.41 -20.32
CA ARG A 45 1.35 -2.36 -19.28
C ARG A 45 0.26 -1.29 -19.55
N SER A 46 -0.98 -1.71 -19.72
CA SER A 46 -2.09 -0.92 -20.27
C SER A 46 -3.06 -0.44 -19.19
N CYS A 47 -2.85 -0.84 -17.93
CA CYS A 47 -3.66 -0.45 -16.80
C CYS A 47 -2.90 0.54 -15.90
N THR A 48 -3.62 1.46 -15.27
CA THR A 48 -3.11 2.29 -14.19
C THR A 48 -3.77 1.90 -12.88
N LYS A 49 -2.97 1.74 -11.83
CA LYS A 49 -3.44 1.44 -10.47
C LYS A 49 -3.49 2.71 -9.63
N ILE A 50 -4.65 3.03 -9.09
CA ILE A 50 -4.89 4.24 -8.29
C ILE A 50 -5.31 3.83 -6.89
N LEU A 51 -4.58 4.28 -5.88
CA LEU A 51 -4.93 4.12 -4.47
C LEU A 51 -5.46 5.45 -3.93
N PHE A 52 -6.62 5.41 -3.28
CA PHE A 52 -7.26 6.56 -2.67
C PHE A 52 -7.14 6.49 -1.15
N ILE A 53 -6.65 7.58 -0.57
CA ILE A 53 -6.46 7.78 0.87
C ILE A 53 -7.46 8.85 1.29
N ALA A 54 -8.53 8.46 1.97
CA ALA A 54 -9.58 9.36 2.43
C ALA A 54 -9.60 9.44 3.95
N ASP A 55 -9.82 10.65 4.46
CA ASP A 55 -10.09 10.94 5.87
C ASP A 55 -9.11 10.26 6.85
N PRO A 56 -7.78 10.35 6.66
CA PRO A 56 -6.86 9.82 7.66
C PRO A 56 -7.02 10.55 9.00
N GLN A 57 -7.39 11.84 8.97
CA GLN A 57 -7.66 12.72 10.12
C GLN A 57 -6.72 12.42 11.27
N ILE A 58 -5.42 12.64 11.02
CA ILE A 58 -4.44 12.45 12.08
C ILE A 58 -4.77 13.40 13.22
N GLN A 59 -4.83 12.86 14.44
CA GLN A 59 -5.18 13.64 15.62
C GLN A 59 -4.16 14.75 15.84
N GLY A 60 -4.65 15.97 16.05
CA GLY A 60 -3.81 17.12 16.40
C GLY A 60 -3.42 17.15 17.88
N GLU A 61 -3.20 18.35 18.41
CA GLU A 61 -2.74 18.61 19.77
C GLU A 61 -3.85 19.21 20.66
N GLU A 62 -4.93 19.72 20.07
CA GLU A 62 -5.95 20.51 20.79
C GLU A 62 -7.10 19.65 21.32
N ALA A 63 -7.48 18.56 20.65
CA ALA A 63 -8.64 17.77 21.07
C ALA A 63 -8.38 16.95 22.35
N VAL A 64 -7.13 16.58 22.61
CA VAL A 64 -6.75 15.76 23.78
C VAL A 64 -5.50 16.32 24.44
N GLU A 65 -5.57 16.59 25.74
CA GLU A 65 -4.44 17.13 26.48
C GLU A 65 -3.33 16.07 26.71
N PRO A 66 -2.05 16.48 26.72
CA PRO A 66 -0.96 15.65 27.21
C PRO A 66 -1.17 15.17 28.66
N PRO A 67 -0.76 13.94 29.01
CA PRO A 67 0.05 13.01 28.21
C PRO A 67 -0.76 12.05 27.34
N LEU A 68 -2.10 12.10 27.34
CA LEU A 68 -2.94 11.14 26.63
C LEU A 68 -2.84 11.30 25.11
N SER A 69 -2.71 12.54 24.61
CA SER A 69 -2.50 12.79 23.18
C SER A 69 -1.29 12.07 22.62
N TYR A 70 -0.21 11.90 23.38
CA TYR A 70 0.97 11.15 22.89
C TYR A 70 0.64 9.69 22.58
N ILE A 71 -0.23 9.07 23.37
CA ILE A 71 -0.62 7.68 23.18
C ILE A 71 -1.58 7.56 22.00
N PHE A 72 -2.57 8.45 21.91
CA PHE A 72 -3.55 8.43 20.82
C PHE A 72 -2.91 8.77 19.48
N ASN A 73 -2.02 9.75 19.44
CA ASN A 73 -1.26 10.11 18.24
C ASN A 73 -0.35 8.95 17.82
N TRP A 74 0.36 8.33 18.78
CA TRP A 74 1.21 7.18 18.47
C TRP A 74 0.42 5.99 17.91
N ASP A 75 -0.73 5.67 18.51
CA ASP A 75 -1.57 4.54 18.11
C ASP A 75 -2.20 4.77 16.73
N SER A 76 -2.80 5.94 16.52
CA SER A 76 -3.42 6.34 15.26
C SER A 76 -2.40 6.42 14.12
N ASP A 77 -1.25 7.07 14.34
CA ASP A 77 -0.19 7.19 13.33
C ASP A 77 0.40 5.82 12.97
N ARG A 78 0.60 4.95 13.97
CA ARG A 78 1.08 3.58 13.77
C ARG A 78 0.08 2.76 12.98
N PHE A 79 -1.20 2.82 13.34
CA PHE A 79 -2.26 2.11 12.63
C PHE A 79 -2.29 2.52 11.15
N LEU A 80 -2.35 3.82 10.87
CA LEU A 80 -2.38 4.35 9.50
C LEU A 80 -1.12 3.94 8.72
N ARG A 81 0.06 4.04 9.34
CA ARG A 81 1.32 3.62 8.71
C ARG A 81 1.32 2.14 8.37
N SER A 82 0.89 1.29 9.30
CA SER A 82 0.88 -0.16 9.11
C SER A 82 -0.12 -0.59 8.05
N THR A 83 -1.33 -0.03 8.04
CA THR A 83 -2.35 -0.37 7.03
C THR A 83 -1.97 0.20 5.65
N PHE A 84 -1.40 1.40 5.59
CA PHE A 84 -0.89 1.99 4.35
C PHE A 84 0.25 1.16 3.77
N ASP A 85 1.26 0.79 4.56
CA ASP A 85 2.40 -0.02 4.12
C ASP A 85 1.92 -1.37 3.53
N VAL A 86 0.96 -2.02 4.18
CA VAL A 86 0.34 -3.25 3.64
C VAL A 86 -0.39 -2.98 2.33
N ALA A 87 -1.20 -1.92 2.24
CA ALA A 87 -1.96 -1.57 1.05
C ALA A 87 -1.07 -1.25 -0.16
N VAL A 88 -0.06 -0.40 0.00
CA VAL A 88 0.83 -0.01 -1.11
C VAL A 88 1.75 -1.15 -1.55
N ASN A 89 2.23 -1.99 -0.64
CA ASN A 89 3.06 -3.14 -1.01
C ASN A 89 2.26 -4.27 -1.69
N TYR A 90 0.99 -4.43 -1.32
CA TYR A 90 0.08 -5.35 -1.98
C TYR A 90 -0.35 -4.83 -3.36
N PHE A 91 -0.88 -3.60 -3.42
CA PHE A 91 -1.52 -3.07 -4.62
C PHE A 91 -0.53 -2.49 -5.64
N LYS A 92 0.59 -1.93 -5.16
CA LYS A 92 1.63 -1.24 -5.95
C LYS A 92 1.05 -0.15 -6.87
N PRO A 93 0.43 0.90 -6.30
CA PRO A 93 -0.22 1.95 -7.09
C PRO A 93 0.75 2.80 -7.91
N ASP A 94 0.31 3.24 -9.07
CA ASP A 94 0.99 4.26 -9.87
C ASP A 94 0.67 5.68 -9.40
N VAL A 95 -0.53 5.86 -8.84
CA VAL A 95 -1.05 7.14 -8.38
C VAL A 95 -1.62 7.00 -6.97
N LEU A 96 -1.24 7.92 -6.08
CA LEU A 96 -1.82 8.09 -4.75
C LEU A 96 -2.68 9.35 -4.75
N VAL A 97 -3.95 9.22 -4.37
CA VAL A 97 -4.89 10.35 -4.28
C VAL A 97 -5.32 10.53 -2.84
N TYR A 98 -4.88 11.62 -2.20
CA TYR A 98 -5.24 11.99 -0.84
C TYR A 98 -6.46 12.92 -0.88
N LEU A 99 -7.63 12.38 -0.54
CA LEU A 99 -8.95 13.00 -0.75
C LEU A 99 -9.37 13.99 0.35
N GLY A 100 -8.42 14.57 1.07
CA GLY A 100 -8.69 15.54 2.13
C GLY A 100 -8.97 14.94 3.50
N ASP A 101 -9.22 15.84 4.44
CA ASP A 101 -9.28 15.57 5.86
C ASP A 101 -8.02 14.85 6.32
N LEU A 102 -6.89 15.43 5.94
CA LEU A 102 -5.58 14.88 6.23
C LEU A 102 -5.31 14.93 7.74
N MET A 103 -5.73 16.01 8.38
CA MET A 103 -5.56 16.27 9.80
C MET A 103 -6.88 16.69 10.45
N ASP A 104 -7.06 16.35 11.72
CA ASP A 104 -8.28 16.60 12.51
C ASP A 104 -8.49 18.09 12.87
N GLU A 105 -7.41 18.89 12.83
CA GLU A 105 -7.38 20.25 13.40
C GLU A 105 -6.67 21.26 12.47
N GLY A 106 -6.59 20.98 11.17
CA GLY A 106 -5.83 21.81 10.22
C GLY A 106 -6.38 23.24 10.11
N SER A 107 -7.71 23.35 10.14
CA SER A 107 -8.48 24.59 10.08
C SER A 107 -8.27 25.50 11.29
N ILE A 108 -8.09 24.92 12.48
CA ILE A 108 -8.00 25.65 13.76
C ILE A 108 -6.58 25.79 14.33
N SER A 109 -5.66 24.89 13.98
CA SER A 109 -4.30 24.82 14.54
C SER A 109 -3.44 26.06 14.25
N THR A 110 -2.38 26.33 15.00
CA THR A 110 -1.38 27.32 14.55
C THR A 110 -0.63 26.83 13.31
N PHE A 111 -0.04 27.70 12.48
CA PHE A 111 0.78 27.25 11.35
C PHE A 111 1.95 26.34 11.75
N ARG A 112 2.49 26.53 12.97
CA ARG A 112 3.52 25.64 13.52
C ARG A 112 2.96 24.23 13.74
N GLN A 113 1.78 24.11 14.35
CA GLN A 113 1.11 22.83 14.55
C GLN A 113 0.75 22.18 13.21
N PHE A 114 0.16 22.94 12.29
CA PHE A 114 -0.16 22.49 10.93
C PHE A 114 1.06 21.85 10.24
N HIS A 115 2.23 22.50 10.24
CA HIS A 115 3.44 21.92 9.66
C HIS A 115 3.96 20.71 10.44
N GLY A 116 3.75 20.65 11.76
CA GLY A 116 4.01 19.44 12.55
C GLY A 116 3.11 18.27 12.14
N TYR A 117 1.84 18.54 11.86
CA TYR A 117 0.90 17.54 11.35
C TYR A 117 1.31 17.06 9.95
N VAL A 118 1.73 17.98 9.08
CA VAL A 118 2.27 17.65 7.74
C VAL A 118 3.51 16.76 7.82
N GLN A 119 4.43 17.02 8.75
CA GLN A 119 5.59 16.14 8.97
C GLN A 119 5.17 14.74 9.40
N ARG A 120 4.21 14.64 10.33
CA ARG A 120 3.64 13.34 10.74
C ARG A 120 2.97 12.62 9.58
N LEU A 121 2.18 13.32 8.77
CA LEU A 121 1.55 12.77 7.56
C LEU A 121 2.58 12.23 6.58
N ALA A 122 3.64 12.99 6.29
CA ALA A 122 4.72 12.56 5.41
C ALA A 122 5.44 11.32 5.95
N ASP A 123 5.63 11.23 7.27
CA ASP A 123 6.18 10.06 7.90
C ASP A 123 5.22 8.86 7.78
N ILE A 124 3.93 9.02 8.06
CA ILE A 124 2.91 7.95 8.04
C ILE A 124 2.79 7.36 6.62
N PHE A 125 2.68 8.22 5.62
CA PHE A 125 2.44 7.85 4.23
C PHE A 125 3.72 7.77 3.39
N VAL A 126 4.85 7.46 4.03
CA VAL A 126 6.12 7.25 3.35
C VAL A 126 6.05 6.01 2.45
N TRP A 127 6.41 6.17 1.17
CA TRP A 127 6.53 5.06 0.25
C TRP A 127 7.68 5.28 -0.73
N ASN A 128 8.60 4.30 -0.81
CA ASN A 128 9.85 4.42 -1.56
C ASN A 128 9.71 4.08 -3.06
N TYR A 129 8.52 4.27 -3.64
CA TYR A 129 8.23 4.04 -5.05
C TYR A 129 7.74 5.35 -5.69
N PRO A 130 8.14 5.66 -6.94
CA PRO A 130 7.80 6.92 -7.59
C PRO A 130 6.35 6.92 -8.09
N ALA A 131 5.38 6.99 -7.19
CA ALA A 131 3.99 7.26 -7.56
C ALA A 131 3.70 8.74 -7.66
N VAL A 132 2.84 9.10 -8.62
CA VAL A 132 2.28 10.43 -8.70
C VAL A 132 1.34 10.65 -7.52
N GLN A 133 1.45 11.79 -6.86
CA GLN A 133 0.60 12.14 -5.72
C GLN A 133 -0.35 13.27 -6.11
N VAL A 134 -1.60 13.14 -5.68
CA VAL A 134 -2.65 14.16 -5.84
C VAL A 134 -3.18 14.48 -4.46
N TRP A 135 -3.06 15.73 -4.04
CA TRP A 135 -3.46 16.18 -2.70
C TRP A 135 -4.74 17.02 -2.77
N LEU A 136 -5.66 16.81 -1.84
CA LEU A 136 -6.87 17.62 -1.73
C LEU A 136 -7.03 18.06 -0.29
N PRO A 137 -7.52 19.29 -0.04
CA PRO A 137 -7.96 19.66 1.30
C PRO A 137 -9.37 19.12 1.55
N GLY A 138 -9.61 18.68 2.79
CA GLY A 138 -10.94 18.50 3.35
C GLY A 138 -11.32 19.63 4.29
N ASP A 139 -12.50 19.57 4.89
CA ASP A 139 -13.00 20.66 5.73
C ASP A 139 -12.28 20.75 7.08
N ASN A 140 -11.74 19.65 7.61
CA ASN A 140 -10.87 19.70 8.79
C ASN A 140 -9.48 20.29 8.47
N ASP A 141 -9.08 20.35 7.19
CA ASP A 141 -7.82 20.96 6.78
C ASP A 141 -7.92 22.48 6.63
N ILE A 142 -9.04 22.99 6.08
CA ILE A 142 -9.17 24.40 5.65
C ILE A 142 -10.41 25.14 6.19
N GLY A 143 -11.27 24.46 6.94
CA GLY A 143 -12.60 24.90 7.36
C GLY A 143 -13.67 24.46 6.36
N GLY A 144 -14.96 24.49 6.74
CA GLY A 144 -16.05 24.05 5.89
C GLY A 144 -17.33 23.69 6.64
N GLU A 145 -17.55 22.41 6.93
CA GLU A 145 -18.83 21.83 7.39
C GLU A 145 -19.51 22.65 8.50
N HIS A 146 -18.77 22.88 9.58
CA HIS A 146 -19.21 23.66 10.74
C HIS A 146 -18.31 24.85 11.04
N GLU A 147 -17.28 25.06 10.22
CA GLU A 147 -16.25 26.08 10.39
C GLU A 147 -16.18 27.02 9.19
N LEU A 148 -15.80 28.27 9.43
CA LEU A 148 -15.58 29.19 8.32
C LEU A 148 -14.33 28.77 7.55
N VAL A 149 -14.46 28.72 6.22
CA VAL A 149 -13.29 28.55 5.35
C VAL A 149 -12.42 29.81 5.44
N HIS A 150 -11.21 29.66 5.96
CA HIS A 150 -10.28 30.77 6.08
C HIS A 150 -9.34 30.81 4.87
N ARG A 151 -9.29 31.95 4.18
CA ARG A 151 -8.39 32.15 3.01
C ARG A 151 -6.93 31.83 3.33
N SER A 152 -6.45 32.22 4.50
CA SER A 152 -5.08 31.92 4.96
C SER A 152 -4.81 30.42 5.12
N ARG A 153 -5.85 29.60 5.41
CA ARG A 153 -5.72 28.15 5.50
C ARG A 153 -5.63 27.52 4.13
N VAL A 154 -6.49 27.96 3.21
CA VAL A 154 -6.44 27.54 1.80
C VAL A 154 -5.07 27.85 1.20
N GLU A 155 -4.57 29.07 1.38
CA GLU A 155 -3.26 29.49 0.87
C GLU A 155 -2.10 28.70 1.51
N GLU A 156 -2.14 28.43 2.82
CA GLU A 156 -1.07 27.63 3.46
C GLU A 156 -1.13 26.15 3.05
N PHE A 157 -2.33 25.59 2.84
CA PHE A 157 -2.48 24.23 2.30
C PHE A 157 -1.91 24.13 0.89
N GLU A 158 -2.32 25.03 -0.02
CA GLU A 158 -1.85 25.06 -1.41
C GLU A 158 -0.33 25.27 -1.51
N LYS A 159 0.23 26.08 -0.61
CA LYS A 159 1.67 26.29 -0.51
C LYS A 159 2.42 25.06 0.02
N THR A 160 1.84 24.38 1.01
CA THR A 160 2.46 23.20 1.64
C THR A 160 2.43 21.98 0.73
N PHE A 161 1.28 21.71 0.10
CA PHE A 161 1.09 20.62 -0.85
C PHE A 161 1.21 21.10 -2.29
N SER A 162 2.23 21.93 -2.56
CA SER A 162 2.41 22.61 -3.84
C SER A 162 2.36 21.62 -5.02
N GLN A 163 1.35 21.77 -5.86
CA GLN A 163 1.07 20.90 -7.00
C GLN A 163 0.30 21.66 -8.09
N GLN A 164 0.16 21.03 -9.26
CA GLN A 164 -0.73 21.53 -10.31
C GLN A 164 -2.20 21.25 -9.96
N LYS A 165 -3.11 22.08 -10.46
CA LYS A 165 -4.57 21.84 -10.32
C LYS A 165 -5.07 20.68 -11.19
N VAL A 166 -4.33 20.39 -12.27
CA VAL A 166 -4.55 19.23 -13.14
C VAL A 166 -3.26 18.41 -13.14
N ILE A 167 -3.31 17.21 -12.56
CA ILE A 167 -2.17 16.31 -12.47
C ILE A 167 -2.33 15.23 -13.53
N THR A 168 -1.28 14.94 -14.28
CA THR A 168 -1.34 13.99 -15.41
C THR A 168 -0.49 12.77 -15.14
N TYR A 169 -1.01 11.59 -15.43
CA TYR A 169 -0.25 10.35 -15.45
C TYR A 169 -0.68 9.53 -16.66
N THR A 170 0.29 9.16 -17.49
CA THR A 170 0.06 8.49 -18.80
C THR A 170 -0.99 9.24 -19.64
N ASN A 171 -2.12 8.61 -19.97
CA ASN A 171 -3.23 9.18 -20.74
C ASN A 171 -4.40 9.57 -19.83
N MET A 172 -4.14 9.90 -18.57
CA MET A 172 -5.14 10.32 -17.59
C MET A 172 -4.81 11.70 -17.01
N SER A 173 -5.86 12.44 -16.68
CA SER A 173 -5.76 13.74 -16.03
C SER A 173 -6.68 13.79 -14.82
N PHE A 174 -6.10 14.06 -13.65
CA PHE A 174 -6.77 14.24 -12.37
C PHE A 174 -7.03 15.72 -12.15
N TYR A 175 -8.30 16.11 -12.16
CA TYR A 175 -8.76 17.47 -11.91
C TYR A 175 -9.07 17.62 -10.44
N VAL A 176 -8.28 18.43 -9.74
CA VAL A 176 -8.48 18.73 -8.31
C VAL A 176 -9.59 19.74 -8.17
N VAL A 177 -10.77 19.26 -7.78
CA VAL A 177 -11.96 20.05 -7.54
C VAL A 177 -12.09 20.28 -6.03
N ASN A 178 -12.30 21.53 -5.63
CA ASN A 178 -12.59 21.87 -4.25
C ASN A 178 -14.08 22.23 -4.13
N ALA A 179 -14.89 21.26 -3.74
CA ALA A 179 -16.33 21.45 -3.54
C ALA A 179 -16.69 22.16 -2.21
N ILE A 180 -15.71 22.44 -1.34
CA ILE A 180 -15.87 23.27 -0.13
C ILE A 180 -15.89 24.76 -0.54
N THR A 181 -14.91 25.18 -1.35
CA THR A 181 -14.80 26.56 -1.86
C THR A 181 -15.51 26.79 -3.19
N TYR A 182 -16.08 25.74 -3.79
CA TYR A 182 -16.68 25.76 -5.13
C TYR A 182 -15.72 26.21 -6.23
N THR A 183 -14.45 25.81 -6.14
CA THR A 183 -13.42 26.08 -7.15
C THR A 183 -13.02 24.80 -7.87
N PHE A 184 -12.71 24.90 -9.16
CA PHE A 184 -12.22 23.80 -9.98
C PHE A 184 -11.26 24.33 -11.05
N PRO A 185 -10.42 23.47 -11.66
CA PRO A 185 -9.44 23.90 -12.64
C PRO A 185 -10.12 24.45 -13.91
N GLU A 186 -9.58 25.53 -14.46
CA GLU A 186 -10.00 26.08 -15.74
C GLU A 186 -9.23 25.42 -16.90
N LYS A 187 -9.66 25.65 -18.15
CA LYS A 187 -8.96 25.10 -19.33
C LYS A 187 -7.50 25.53 -19.43
N THR A 188 -7.15 26.70 -18.87
CA THR A 188 -5.77 27.20 -18.84
C THR A 188 -4.89 26.44 -17.85
N ASP A 189 -5.48 25.72 -16.89
CA ASP A 189 -4.76 24.87 -15.95
C ASP A 189 -4.42 23.49 -16.56
N GLU A 190 -5.02 23.13 -17.70
CA GLU A 190 -4.79 21.85 -18.39
C GLU A 190 -3.42 21.86 -19.11
N PRO A 191 -2.52 20.91 -18.82
CA PRO A 191 -1.24 20.82 -19.52
C PRO A 191 -1.42 20.62 -21.04
N PRO A 192 -0.63 21.31 -21.89
CA PRO A 192 -0.77 21.19 -23.34
C PRO A 192 -0.63 19.74 -23.84
N GLY A 193 -1.52 19.31 -24.73
CA GLY A 193 -1.50 17.96 -25.30
C GLY A 193 -2.21 16.89 -24.46
N THR A 194 -2.91 17.30 -23.39
CA THR A 194 -3.66 16.38 -22.50
C THR A 194 -5.17 16.48 -22.66
N GLU A 195 -5.65 17.17 -23.70
CA GLU A 195 -7.06 17.49 -23.91
C GLU A 195 -7.95 16.25 -24.11
N ASN A 196 -7.35 15.18 -24.62
CA ASN A 196 -8.00 13.89 -24.90
C ASN A 196 -7.76 12.84 -23.82
N ASN A 197 -7.07 13.19 -22.73
CA ASN A 197 -6.83 12.26 -21.63
C ASN A 197 -8.16 11.79 -21.03
N PHE A 198 -8.13 10.62 -20.39
CA PHE A 198 -9.20 10.17 -19.53
C PHE A 198 -9.28 11.09 -18.31
N LYS A 199 -10.35 11.87 -18.23
CA LYS A 199 -10.52 12.95 -17.24
C LYS A 199 -11.20 12.40 -15.98
N ILE A 200 -10.51 12.46 -14.86
CA ILE A 200 -10.99 12.06 -13.54
C ILE A 200 -11.14 13.33 -12.71
N ALA A 201 -12.29 13.54 -12.09
CA ALA A 201 -12.46 14.62 -11.12
C ALA A 201 -12.37 14.05 -9.71
N VAL A 202 -11.54 14.67 -8.88
CA VAL A 202 -11.35 14.28 -7.47
C VAL A 202 -11.73 15.47 -6.60
N SER A 203 -12.45 15.22 -5.51
CA SER A 203 -12.87 16.24 -4.54
C SER A 203 -12.97 15.60 -3.16
N HIS A 204 -12.88 16.38 -2.09
CA HIS A 204 -13.22 15.88 -0.77
C HIS A 204 -14.75 15.69 -0.64
N TYR A 205 -15.51 16.78 -0.78
CA TYR A 205 -16.98 16.73 -0.78
C TYR A 205 -17.54 16.13 -2.08
N PRO A 206 -18.70 15.45 -2.01
CA PRO A 206 -19.39 14.98 -3.20
C PRO A 206 -19.84 16.14 -4.09
N ILE A 207 -19.51 16.05 -5.37
CA ILE A 207 -19.76 17.05 -6.40
C ILE A 207 -21.18 16.91 -6.93
N THR A 208 -21.61 15.69 -7.29
CA THR A 208 -22.86 15.50 -8.06
C THR A 208 -24.12 15.73 -7.24
N MET A 209 -23.99 15.75 -5.91
CA MET A 209 -25.03 16.20 -4.98
C MET A 209 -25.34 17.70 -5.14
N ARG A 210 -24.37 18.50 -5.58
CA ARG A 210 -24.51 19.94 -5.82
C ARG A 210 -24.73 20.22 -7.31
N VAL A 211 -25.97 20.01 -7.78
CA VAL A 211 -26.35 20.01 -9.21
C VAL A 211 -25.77 21.19 -10.00
N MET A 212 -25.92 22.43 -9.52
CA MET A 212 -25.43 23.62 -10.24
C MET A 212 -23.90 23.65 -10.36
N PHE A 213 -23.19 23.17 -9.34
CA PHE A 213 -21.73 23.10 -9.35
C PHE A 213 -21.25 21.97 -10.27
N ALA A 214 -21.86 20.79 -10.14
CA ALA A 214 -21.61 19.66 -11.01
C ALA A 214 -21.86 19.98 -12.49
N GLN A 215 -22.92 20.70 -12.83
CA GLN A 215 -23.19 21.14 -14.22
C GLN A 215 -22.07 22.02 -14.79
N LYS A 216 -21.49 22.92 -13.99
CA LYS A 216 -20.35 23.74 -14.41
C LYS A 216 -19.12 22.89 -14.70
N ILE A 217 -18.85 21.88 -13.87
CA ILE A 217 -17.75 20.94 -14.04
C ILE A 217 -17.97 20.06 -15.27
N MET A 218 -19.17 19.48 -15.44
CA MET A 218 -19.53 18.67 -16.61
C MET A 218 -19.39 19.47 -17.91
N LYS A 219 -19.78 20.74 -17.92
CA LYS A 219 -19.63 21.62 -19.08
C LYS A 219 -18.18 21.99 -19.39
N THR A 220 -17.35 22.20 -18.38
CA THR A 220 -15.99 22.75 -18.54
C THR A 220 -14.95 21.64 -18.72
N ILE A 221 -14.98 20.64 -17.84
CA ILE A 221 -14.02 19.56 -17.75
C ILE A 221 -14.54 18.31 -18.48
N ASN A 222 -15.84 18.03 -18.39
CA ASN A 222 -16.47 16.81 -18.89
C ASN A 222 -15.75 15.52 -18.39
N PRO A 223 -15.63 15.34 -17.06
CA PRO A 223 -14.99 14.16 -16.49
C PRO A 223 -15.78 12.89 -16.76
N ARG A 224 -15.08 11.75 -16.84
CA ARG A 224 -15.67 10.42 -17.03
C ARG A 224 -16.15 9.80 -15.73
N ILE A 225 -15.52 10.16 -14.62
CA ILE A 225 -15.78 9.62 -13.29
C ILE A 225 -15.37 10.63 -12.22
N PHE A 226 -16.07 10.58 -11.08
CA PHE A 226 -15.80 11.36 -9.89
C PHE A 226 -15.37 10.43 -8.73
N PHE A 227 -14.42 10.88 -7.91
CA PHE A 227 -14.08 10.27 -6.62
C PHE A 227 -14.18 11.32 -5.51
N CYS A 228 -14.80 10.94 -4.39
CA CYS A 228 -14.98 11.78 -3.21
C CYS A 228 -14.80 11.01 -1.90
N ALA A 229 -14.76 11.74 -0.77
CA ALA A 229 -14.57 11.25 0.59
C ALA A 229 -15.67 11.85 1.50
N HIS A 230 -15.32 12.30 2.72
CA HIS A 230 -16.17 13.02 3.68
C HIS A 230 -17.28 12.19 4.35
N ASP A 231 -18.01 11.37 3.60
CA ASP A 231 -19.14 10.61 4.16
C ASP A 231 -18.69 9.41 5.04
N HIS A 232 -17.40 9.07 5.04
CA HIS A 232 -16.81 7.92 5.74
C HIS A 232 -17.43 6.55 5.37
N GLU A 233 -18.11 6.49 4.22
CA GLU A 233 -18.84 5.33 3.72
C GLU A 233 -18.27 4.84 2.39
N SER A 234 -18.17 3.52 2.23
CA SER A 234 -17.84 2.89 0.94
C SER A 234 -19.12 2.70 0.11
N LYS A 235 -19.33 3.57 -0.89
CA LYS A 235 -20.51 3.54 -1.77
C LYS A 235 -20.22 4.18 -3.13
N TYR A 236 -21.16 4.05 -4.06
CA TYR A 236 -21.15 4.84 -5.29
C TYR A 236 -22.54 5.31 -5.66
N VAL A 237 -22.58 6.44 -6.36
CA VAL A 237 -23.78 6.95 -7.02
C VAL A 237 -23.62 6.75 -8.53
N LYS A 238 -24.53 5.97 -9.13
CA LYS A 238 -24.71 5.87 -10.58
C LYS A 238 -25.87 6.76 -11.00
N GLN A 239 -25.68 7.59 -12.02
CA GLN A 239 -26.70 8.50 -12.52
C GLN A 239 -26.49 8.78 -14.01
N HIS A 240 -27.39 9.50 -14.68
CA HIS A 240 -27.17 9.97 -16.05
C HIS A 240 -26.24 11.20 -16.07
N LYS A 241 -25.58 11.48 -17.21
CA LYS A 241 -24.70 12.66 -17.35
C LYS A 241 -25.41 14.00 -17.22
N ASP A 242 -26.74 14.04 -17.38
CA ASP A 242 -27.58 15.21 -17.09
C ASP A 242 -27.89 15.38 -15.59
N LEU A 243 -27.29 14.54 -14.73
CA LEU A 243 -27.43 14.49 -13.28
C LEU A 243 -28.81 14.03 -12.79
N THR A 244 -29.55 13.30 -13.63
CA THR A 244 -30.83 12.67 -13.28
C THR A 244 -30.67 11.19 -12.96
N HIS A 245 -31.73 10.56 -12.44
CA HIS A 245 -31.79 9.11 -12.18
C HIS A 245 -30.67 8.57 -11.27
N LYS A 246 -30.50 9.20 -10.10
CA LYS A 246 -29.50 8.80 -9.11
C LYS A 246 -29.88 7.49 -8.43
N VAL A 247 -28.96 6.53 -8.43
CA VAL A 247 -29.02 5.28 -7.69
C VAL A 247 -27.76 5.15 -6.84
N THR A 248 -27.95 5.00 -5.52
CA THR A 248 -26.83 4.80 -4.57
C THR A 248 -26.70 3.31 -4.24
N THR A 249 -25.48 2.80 -4.26
CA THR A 249 -25.16 1.41 -3.91
C THR A 249 -23.99 1.37 -2.94
N TRP A 250 -24.16 0.66 -1.82
CA TRP A 250 -23.15 0.55 -0.77
C TRP A 250 -22.34 -0.75 -0.91
N PHE A 251 -21.04 -0.67 -0.65
CA PHE A 251 -20.15 -1.82 -0.59
C PHE A 251 -20.08 -2.36 0.85
N ASN A 252 -21.19 -2.97 1.32
CA ASN A 252 -21.30 -3.47 2.70
C ASN A 252 -20.85 -4.93 2.86
N ALA A 253 -20.46 -5.60 1.77
CA ALA A 253 -20.10 -7.01 1.76
C ALA A 253 -18.58 -7.21 1.54
N PRO A 254 -17.97 -8.22 2.17
CA PRO A 254 -16.60 -8.60 1.85
C PRO A 254 -16.48 -8.91 0.36
N LYS A 255 -15.37 -8.47 -0.25
CA LYS A 255 -15.00 -8.76 -1.63
C LYS A 255 -15.85 -8.15 -2.76
N SER A 256 -16.66 -7.13 -2.48
CA SER A 256 -17.41 -6.46 -3.55
C SER A 256 -16.48 -5.69 -4.50
N THR A 257 -16.59 -5.96 -5.80
CA THR A 257 -15.96 -5.19 -6.88
C THR A 257 -17.03 -4.50 -7.73
N LEU A 258 -16.67 -3.37 -8.32
CA LEU A 258 -17.51 -2.65 -9.27
C LEU A 258 -16.76 -2.53 -10.59
N ASP A 259 -17.28 -3.22 -11.60
CA ASP A 259 -16.80 -3.10 -12.97
C ASP A 259 -17.60 -2.02 -13.69
N ILE A 260 -16.89 -1.02 -14.24
CA ILE A 260 -17.49 0.12 -14.94
C ILE A 260 -17.05 0.10 -16.39
N SER A 261 -18.02 0.10 -17.31
CA SER A 261 -17.79 0.42 -18.72
C SER A 261 -18.27 1.86 -18.98
N PHE A 262 -17.44 2.66 -19.66
CA PHE A 262 -17.74 4.05 -20.01
C PHE A 262 -18.44 4.20 -21.37
N GLU A 263 -19.00 3.10 -21.90
CA GLU A 263 -19.75 3.08 -23.16
C GLU A 263 -21.20 3.59 -23.02
N ASP A 264 -21.76 3.53 -21.81
CA ASP A 264 -23.11 3.99 -21.53
C ASP A 264 -23.16 5.50 -21.18
N ASP A 265 -24.38 6.06 -21.09
CA ASP A 265 -24.56 7.46 -20.68
C ASP A 265 -24.56 7.64 -19.15
N SER A 266 -23.96 6.70 -18.43
CA SER A 266 -23.89 6.74 -16.99
C SER A 266 -22.70 7.59 -16.53
N LEU A 267 -22.89 8.20 -15.38
CA LEU A 267 -21.91 8.92 -14.61
C LEU A 267 -21.82 8.28 -13.23
N TYR A 268 -20.59 8.10 -12.77
CA TYR A 268 -20.29 7.50 -11.47
C TYR A 268 -19.59 8.53 -10.58
N GLU A 269 -20.05 8.63 -9.34
CA GLU A 269 -19.34 9.26 -8.24
C GLU A 269 -19.08 8.22 -7.16
N ILE A 270 -17.81 7.90 -6.96
CA ILE A 270 -17.35 6.90 -6.00
C ILE A 270 -17.03 7.60 -4.68
N TYR A 271 -17.58 7.10 -3.59
CA TYR A 271 -17.31 7.56 -2.22
C TYR A 271 -16.31 6.59 -1.61
N VAL A 272 -15.12 7.09 -1.35
CA VAL A 272 -14.01 6.34 -0.78
C VAL A 272 -14.19 6.32 0.74
N PRO A 273 -14.13 5.14 1.39
CA PRO A 273 -14.25 5.06 2.84
C PRO A 273 -13.03 5.71 3.52
N THR A 274 -13.23 6.17 4.75
CA THR A 274 -12.11 6.60 5.61
C THR A 274 -11.12 5.45 5.82
N CYS A 275 -9.82 5.78 5.81
CA CYS A 275 -8.76 4.85 6.17
C CYS A 275 -8.46 4.83 7.68
N SER A 276 -9.13 5.69 8.46
CA SER A 276 -8.88 5.89 9.89
C SER A 276 -9.96 5.24 10.75
N TYR A 277 -9.56 4.44 11.74
CA TYR A 277 -10.51 3.87 12.70
C TYR A 277 -11.16 4.95 13.59
N ARG A 278 -10.55 6.16 13.67
CA ARG A 278 -11.03 7.25 14.53
C ARG A 278 -12.44 7.73 14.15
N MET A 279 -12.86 7.47 12.92
CA MET A 279 -14.18 7.89 12.43
C MET A 279 -15.35 7.05 12.94
N GLY A 280 -15.07 5.97 13.69
CA GLY A 280 -16.12 5.22 14.37
C GLY A 280 -17.06 4.46 13.43
N THR A 281 -16.67 4.27 12.16
CA THR A 281 -17.43 3.47 11.19
C THR A 281 -16.90 2.03 11.15
N SER A 282 -17.79 1.08 10.85
CA SER A 282 -17.44 -0.34 10.82
C SER A 282 -16.69 -0.76 9.54
N TYR A 283 -16.69 0.08 8.51
CA TYR A 283 -16.15 -0.23 7.18
C TYR A 283 -15.12 0.82 6.78
N ILE A 284 -13.90 0.63 7.24
CA ILE A 284 -12.74 1.48 6.94
C ILE A 284 -11.79 0.78 5.96
N GLY A 285 -11.02 1.54 5.19
CA GLY A 285 -10.04 1.00 4.26
C GLY A 285 -9.50 2.04 3.30
N PHE A 286 -8.79 1.56 2.28
CA PHE A 286 -8.34 2.39 1.16
C PHE A 286 -9.22 2.12 -0.05
N GLY A 287 -9.53 3.15 -0.83
CA GLY A 287 -10.11 2.96 -2.15
C GLY A 287 -9.04 2.46 -3.12
N ALA A 288 -9.38 1.50 -3.96
CA ALA A 288 -8.48 1.00 -5.01
C ALA A 288 -9.24 0.93 -6.34
N ALA A 289 -8.60 1.42 -7.41
CA ALA A 289 -9.15 1.34 -8.76
C ALA A 289 -8.07 0.94 -9.76
N ILE A 290 -8.47 0.14 -10.75
CA ILE A 290 -7.68 -0.16 -11.93
C ILE A 290 -8.38 0.49 -13.13
N VAL A 291 -7.65 1.33 -13.86
CA VAL A 291 -8.15 1.96 -15.08
C VAL A 291 -7.42 1.39 -16.28
N GLU A 292 -8.16 0.70 -17.14
CA GLU A 292 -7.65 0.16 -18.40
C GLU A 292 -8.07 1.06 -19.55
N LEU A 293 -7.09 1.66 -20.23
CA LEU A 293 -7.36 2.46 -21.41
C LEU A 293 -7.07 1.63 -22.65
N ALA A 294 -8.11 1.30 -23.41
CA ALA A 294 -7.94 0.70 -24.73
C ALA A 294 -7.02 1.61 -25.57
N LEU A 295 -5.86 1.10 -25.98
CA LEU A 295 -4.98 1.79 -26.91
C LEU A 295 -5.77 2.04 -28.20
N LYS A 296 -6.22 3.28 -28.41
CA LYS A 296 -6.69 3.71 -29.72
C LYS A 296 -5.52 3.64 -30.68
N ILE A 297 -5.41 2.52 -31.41
CA ILE A 297 -4.70 2.48 -32.68
C ILE A 297 -5.31 3.60 -33.53
N ARG A 298 -4.54 4.65 -33.81
CA ARG A 298 -5.03 5.82 -34.56
C ARG A 298 -5.59 5.35 -35.91
N PRO A 299 -6.86 5.64 -36.24
CA PRO A 299 -7.36 5.45 -37.59
C PRO A 299 -6.94 6.66 -38.43
N GLY A 300 -6.19 6.43 -39.51
CA GLY A 300 -6.04 7.45 -40.56
C GLY A 300 -4.69 7.49 -41.26
N VAL A 301 -4.43 6.53 -42.15
CA VAL A 301 -3.99 6.81 -43.53
C VAL A 301 -4.61 5.72 -44.42
N ALA A 302 -5.65 6.08 -45.18
CA ALA A 302 -6.06 5.28 -46.33
C ALA A 302 -5.14 5.62 -47.49
N ILE A 303 -4.12 4.78 -47.74
CA ILE A 303 -3.49 4.67 -49.05
C ILE A 303 -3.72 3.22 -49.49
N ALA A 304 -4.51 3.07 -50.55
CA ALA A 304 -4.60 1.82 -51.27
C ALA A 304 -3.24 1.54 -51.93
N LEU A 305 -2.50 0.58 -51.37
CA LEU A 305 -1.37 -0.06 -52.03
C LEU A 305 -1.47 -1.55 -51.75
N ILE A 306 -1.74 -2.30 -52.82
CA ILE A 306 -1.77 -3.75 -52.82
C ILE A 306 -0.32 -4.27 -52.77
N VAL A 307 -0.09 -5.28 -51.92
CA VAL A 307 1.05 -6.26 -51.83
C VAL A 307 2.28 -5.86 -51.01
N PRO A 308 2.96 -6.78 -50.25
CA PRO A 308 2.57 -8.10 -49.71
C PRO A 308 2.59 -8.17 -48.17
N LYS A 309 1.92 -9.20 -47.61
CA LYS A 309 2.24 -9.73 -46.29
C LYS A 309 3.72 -10.13 -46.26
N THR A 310 4.54 -9.46 -45.47
CA THR A 310 5.78 -10.05 -44.95
C THR A 310 5.52 -10.51 -43.53
N GLN A 311 5.57 -11.82 -43.39
CA GLN A 311 5.51 -12.56 -42.17
C GLN A 311 6.84 -12.37 -41.45
N CYS A 312 6.86 -11.63 -40.33
CA CYS A 312 7.95 -11.75 -39.37
C CYS A 312 7.50 -12.77 -38.31
N SER A 313 7.60 -14.04 -38.68
CA SER A 313 7.65 -15.13 -37.71
C SER A 313 9.12 -15.27 -37.34
N LYS A 314 9.52 -14.83 -36.15
CA LYS A 314 10.80 -15.28 -35.59
C LYS A 314 10.66 -16.78 -35.34
N ASP A 315 11.19 -17.57 -36.27
CA ASP A 315 11.14 -19.03 -36.18
C ASP A 315 12.05 -19.46 -35.02
N LEU A 316 11.46 -19.93 -33.91
CA LEU A 316 12.14 -20.31 -32.67
C LEU A 316 12.85 -21.68 -32.82
N THR A 317 13.57 -21.88 -33.92
CA THR A 317 14.13 -23.17 -34.31
C THR A 317 15.46 -23.47 -33.61
N HIS A 318 16.10 -22.48 -32.99
CA HIS A 318 17.40 -22.63 -32.33
C HIS A 318 17.45 -21.97 -30.95
N LYS A 319 17.39 -22.78 -29.88
CA LYS A 319 17.51 -22.34 -28.48
C LYS A 319 18.90 -22.65 -27.94
N VAL A 320 19.61 -21.63 -27.44
CA VAL A 320 20.89 -21.79 -26.74
C VAL A 320 20.70 -21.37 -25.28
N THR A 321 20.97 -22.28 -24.35
CA THR A 321 20.89 -22.00 -22.91
C THR A 321 22.29 -21.79 -22.34
N THR A 322 22.55 -20.61 -21.79
CA THR A 322 23.82 -20.28 -21.14
C THR A 322 23.62 -20.22 -19.63
N TRP A 323 24.39 -21.00 -18.88
CA TRP A 323 24.30 -21.08 -17.42
C TRP A 323 25.34 -20.19 -16.74
N PHE A 324 24.87 -19.31 -15.86
CA PHE A 324 25.71 -18.43 -15.04
C PHE A 324 26.18 -19.19 -13.80
N ASN A 325 27.20 -20.04 -13.96
CA ASN A 325 27.66 -20.95 -12.89
C ASN A 325 28.88 -20.42 -12.11
N ALA A 326 29.30 -19.16 -12.31
CA ALA A 326 30.49 -18.60 -11.67
C ALA A 326 30.28 -17.17 -11.15
N PRO A 327 30.90 -16.77 -10.02
CA PRO A 327 30.65 -15.48 -9.36
C PRO A 327 31.17 -14.22 -10.07
N LYS A 328 31.44 -14.27 -11.38
CA LYS A 328 31.89 -13.12 -12.19
C LYS A 328 31.37 -13.13 -13.64
N SER A 329 30.37 -13.94 -13.95
CA SER A 329 29.80 -14.00 -15.29
C SER A 329 28.87 -12.80 -15.55
N THR A 330 29.18 -12.05 -16.59
CA THR A 330 28.33 -11.00 -17.15
C THR A 330 27.89 -11.43 -18.53
N LEU A 331 26.62 -11.22 -18.85
CA LEU A 331 26.03 -11.39 -20.16
C LEU A 331 26.01 -10.04 -20.86
N ASP A 332 26.67 -9.94 -22.01
CA ASP A 332 26.53 -8.79 -22.89
C ASP A 332 25.49 -9.14 -23.97
N ILE A 333 24.48 -8.28 -24.11
CA ILE A 333 23.33 -8.47 -24.98
C ILE A 333 23.31 -7.33 -25.99
N SER A 334 23.22 -7.67 -27.27
CA SER A 334 22.99 -6.73 -28.36
C SER A 334 21.54 -6.87 -28.84
N PHE A 335 20.84 -5.75 -28.98
CA PHE A 335 19.46 -5.69 -29.47
C PHE A 335 19.37 -5.44 -30.98
N GLU A 336 20.51 -5.39 -31.68
CA GLU A 336 20.56 -5.27 -33.15
C GLU A 336 20.42 -6.62 -33.87
N ASP A 337 20.62 -7.72 -33.15
CA ASP A 337 20.54 -9.07 -33.70
C ASP A 337 19.11 -9.62 -33.65
N ASP A 338 18.75 -10.54 -34.55
CA ASP A 338 17.43 -11.19 -34.58
C ASP A 338 17.17 -12.14 -33.38
N LEU A 339 18.04 -12.14 -32.37
CA LEU A 339 17.98 -12.99 -31.19
C LEU A 339 16.95 -12.49 -30.16
N LEU A 340 16.27 -13.43 -29.52
CA LEU A 340 15.40 -13.17 -28.37
C LEU A 340 16.09 -13.70 -27.11
N TYR A 341 16.23 -12.84 -26.10
CA TYR A 341 16.84 -13.20 -24.82
C TYR A 341 15.77 -13.40 -23.75
N GLU A 342 15.72 -14.61 -23.20
CA GLU A 342 14.90 -14.93 -22.03
C GLU A 342 15.83 -15.11 -20.82
N ILE A 343 15.84 -14.13 -19.91
CA ILE A 343 16.76 -14.10 -18.77
C ILE A 343 16.06 -14.65 -17.52
N TYR A 344 16.53 -15.79 -17.05
CA TYR A 344 16.06 -16.40 -15.81
C TYR A 344 16.85 -15.83 -14.63
N VAL A 345 16.19 -14.99 -13.83
CA VAL A 345 16.77 -14.37 -12.63
C VAL A 345 16.71 -15.36 -11.45
N PRO A 346 17.83 -15.63 -10.74
CA PRO A 346 17.79 -16.54 -9.60
C PRO A 346 16.99 -15.95 -8.45
N THR A 347 16.41 -16.81 -7.62
CA THR A 347 15.72 -16.37 -6.41
C THR A 347 16.71 -15.69 -5.45
N CYS A 348 16.28 -14.62 -4.79
CA CYS A 348 17.05 -13.98 -3.71
C CYS A 348 16.81 -14.64 -2.34
N SER A 349 15.98 -15.69 -2.29
CA SER A 349 15.54 -16.33 -1.05
C SER A 349 16.14 -17.71 -0.86
N TYR A 350 16.93 -17.87 0.21
CA TYR A 350 17.45 -19.17 0.62
C TYR A 350 16.34 -20.16 1.02
N ARG A 351 15.10 -19.70 1.24
CA ARG A 351 13.94 -20.55 1.57
C ARG A 351 13.58 -21.52 0.43
N MET A 352 14.01 -21.23 -0.80
CA MET A 352 13.71 -22.04 -1.99
C MET A 352 14.63 -23.26 -2.16
N GLY A 353 15.59 -23.48 -1.24
CA GLY A 353 16.41 -24.69 -1.22
C GLY A 353 17.54 -24.75 -2.27
N THR A 354 17.82 -23.65 -2.98
CA THR A 354 18.95 -23.55 -3.93
C THR A 354 20.17 -22.87 -3.28
N SER A 355 21.37 -23.28 -3.69
CA SER A 355 22.65 -22.69 -3.24
C SER A 355 23.04 -21.42 -4.00
N TYR A 356 22.47 -21.21 -5.19
CA TYR A 356 22.77 -20.07 -6.06
C TYR A 356 21.62 -19.08 -5.99
N ILE A 357 21.71 -18.19 -5.00
CA ILE A 357 20.75 -17.11 -4.76
C ILE A 357 21.40 -15.77 -4.99
N GLY A 358 20.64 -14.79 -5.49
CA GLY A 358 21.20 -13.48 -5.80
C GLY A 358 20.17 -12.53 -6.36
N PHE A 359 20.65 -11.38 -6.79
CA PHE A 359 19.84 -10.36 -7.44
C PHE A 359 20.32 -10.20 -8.87
N GLY A 360 19.42 -10.35 -9.84
CA GLY A 360 19.71 -9.96 -11.22
C GLY A 360 19.91 -8.44 -11.29
N ALA A 361 20.96 -8.01 -11.97
CA ALA A 361 21.24 -6.61 -12.22
C ALA A 361 21.49 -6.43 -13.72
N ALA A 362 20.82 -5.45 -14.33
CA ALA A 362 20.98 -5.10 -15.72
C ALA A 362 21.31 -3.62 -15.86
N ILE A 363 22.22 -3.29 -16.76
CA ILE A 363 22.48 -1.93 -17.21
C ILE A 363 22.20 -1.90 -18.71
N VAL A 364 21.25 -1.07 -19.12
CA VAL A 364 20.97 -0.79 -20.54
C VAL A 364 21.75 0.46 -20.90
N GLU A 365 22.60 0.37 -21.93
CA GLU A 365 23.39 1.50 -22.39
C GLU A 365 22.46 2.59 -22.99
N ASN A 366 22.89 3.85 -22.96
CA ASN A 366 22.05 5.01 -23.32
C ASN A 366 21.56 5.00 -24.77
N ASP A 367 22.18 4.21 -25.64
CA ASP A 367 21.78 4.03 -27.03
C ASP A 367 20.60 3.05 -27.20
N TYR A 368 20.17 2.40 -26.11
CA TYR A 368 19.15 1.34 -26.07
C TYR A 368 19.45 0.16 -27.01
N LYS A 369 20.69 0.00 -27.44
CA LYS A 369 21.13 -1.04 -28.38
C LYS A 369 21.85 -2.18 -27.70
N SER A 370 22.34 -1.97 -26.48
CA SER A 370 23.00 -3.02 -25.72
C SER A 370 22.62 -3.02 -24.24
N MET A 371 22.68 -4.20 -23.63
CA MET A 371 22.45 -4.39 -22.20
C MET A 371 23.50 -5.34 -21.62
N ARG A 372 24.00 -5.02 -20.44
CA ARG A 372 24.86 -5.89 -19.65
C ARG A 372 24.09 -6.42 -18.46
N TYR A 373 24.02 -7.74 -18.32
CA TYR A 373 23.31 -8.41 -17.24
C TYR A 373 24.26 -9.25 -16.39
N THR A 374 24.13 -9.19 -15.07
CA THR A 374 24.87 -10.04 -14.15
C THR A 374 23.99 -10.43 -12.96
N VAL A 375 24.49 -11.31 -12.10
CA VAL A 375 23.84 -11.68 -10.85
C VAL A 375 24.76 -11.31 -9.68
N PHE A 376 24.26 -10.48 -8.78
CA PHE A 376 24.88 -10.24 -7.48
C PHE A 376 24.57 -11.42 -6.56
N TRP A 377 25.49 -12.39 -6.51
CA TRP A 377 25.34 -13.60 -5.72
C TRP A 377 25.36 -13.31 -4.22
N SER A 378 24.30 -13.76 -3.54
CA SER A 378 24.15 -13.69 -2.10
C SER A 378 24.86 -14.87 -1.41
N PRO A 379 25.34 -14.70 -0.16
CA PRO A 379 26.00 -15.78 0.58
C PRO A 379 25.03 -16.92 0.93
N THR A 380 25.52 -18.16 0.95
CA THR A 380 24.73 -19.34 1.30
C THR A 380 24.40 -19.36 2.79
N ARG A 381 23.11 -19.57 3.15
CA ARG A 381 22.66 -19.49 4.55
C ARG A 381 22.58 -20.83 5.28
N PHE A 382 22.34 -21.93 4.58
CA PHE A 382 22.16 -23.26 5.19
C PHE A 382 23.34 -23.75 6.04
N PRO A 383 24.63 -23.58 5.64
CA PRO A 383 25.75 -24.00 6.48
C PRO A 383 25.74 -23.36 7.88
N TYR A 384 25.37 -22.08 7.96
CA TYR A 384 25.27 -21.35 9.23
C TYR A 384 24.08 -21.81 10.08
N LEU A 385 22.96 -22.15 9.46
CA LEU A 385 21.80 -22.68 10.18
C LEU A 385 22.08 -24.07 10.78
N TYR A 386 22.80 -24.94 10.05
CA TYR A 386 23.23 -26.22 10.60
C TYR A 386 24.20 -26.04 11.78
N LEU A 387 25.10 -25.06 11.69
CA LEU A 387 25.97 -24.69 12.81
C LEU A 387 25.17 -24.25 14.05
N TYR A 388 24.17 -23.40 13.88
CA TYR A 388 23.29 -22.97 14.98
C TYR A 388 22.52 -24.13 15.62
N LEU A 389 22.01 -25.05 14.80
CA LEU A 389 21.33 -26.24 15.30
C LEU A 389 22.28 -27.14 16.10
N ALA A 390 23.51 -27.35 15.63
CA ALA A 390 24.52 -28.12 16.35
C ALA A 390 24.85 -27.48 17.71
N MET A 391 25.00 -26.15 17.76
CA MET A 391 25.21 -25.42 19.02
C MET A 391 24.04 -25.56 19.99
N LEU A 392 22.80 -25.48 19.50
CA LEU A 392 21.60 -25.65 20.31
C LEU A 392 21.51 -27.06 20.91
N ILE A 393 21.79 -28.09 20.10
CA ILE A 393 21.81 -29.49 20.57
C ILE A 393 22.87 -29.66 21.66
N ALA A 394 24.06 -29.09 21.50
CA ALA A 394 25.11 -29.13 22.51
C ALA A 394 24.68 -28.48 23.84
N LEU A 395 24.01 -27.31 23.78
CA LEU A 395 23.48 -26.62 24.96
C LEU A 395 22.38 -27.44 25.66
N LEU A 396 21.46 -28.02 24.90
CA LEU A 396 20.39 -28.86 25.44
C LEU A 396 20.96 -30.12 26.11
N ALA A 397 21.92 -30.79 25.46
CA ALA A 397 22.62 -31.94 26.03
C ALA A 397 23.33 -31.58 27.34
N TYR A 398 24.05 -30.46 27.39
CA TYR A 398 24.68 -29.96 28.61
C TYR A 398 23.64 -29.72 29.72
N SER A 399 22.52 -29.06 29.40
CA SER A 399 21.45 -28.76 30.35
C SER A 399 20.81 -30.04 30.93
N LEU A 400 20.63 -31.07 30.09
CA LEU A 400 20.09 -32.37 30.48
C LEU A 400 21.05 -33.10 31.41
N ILE A 401 22.33 -33.16 31.04
CA ILE A 401 23.39 -33.77 31.87
C ILE A 401 23.43 -33.09 33.24
N PHE A 402 23.37 -31.75 33.28
CA PHE A 402 23.34 -30.99 34.53
C PHE A 402 22.09 -31.30 35.38
N CYS A 403 20.90 -31.38 34.77
CA CYS A 403 19.66 -31.74 35.46
C CYS A 403 19.70 -33.14 36.05
N VAL A 404 20.19 -34.12 35.28
CA VAL A 404 20.33 -35.52 35.72
C VAL A 404 21.34 -35.61 36.87
N ALA A 405 22.48 -34.92 36.77
CA ALA A 405 23.47 -34.84 37.84
C ALA A 405 22.87 -34.24 39.14
N GLN A 406 22.08 -33.17 39.04
CA GLN A 406 21.38 -32.61 40.22
C GLN A 406 20.37 -33.58 40.83
N LEU A 407 19.59 -34.29 40.01
CA LEU A 407 18.61 -35.26 40.50
C LEU A 407 19.30 -36.45 41.19
N ALA A 408 20.41 -36.95 40.63
CA ALA A 408 21.23 -37.98 41.24
C ALA A 408 21.82 -37.51 42.59
N PHE A 409 22.36 -36.30 42.65
CA PHE A 409 22.90 -35.71 43.88
C PHE A 409 21.83 -35.56 44.97
N ARG A 410 20.61 -35.12 44.62
CA ARG A 410 19.47 -35.02 45.54
C ARG A 410 19.04 -36.39 46.08
N LYS A 411 18.99 -37.42 45.23
CA LYS A 411 18.68 -38.81 45.65
C LYS A 411 19.74 -39.36 46.61
N LEU A 412 21.03 -39.16 46.32
CA LEU A 412 22.13 -39.58 47.20
C LEU A 412 22.06 -38.88 48.57
N LYS A 413 21.78 -37.57 48.61
CA LYS A 413 21.59 -36.81 49.85
C LYS A 413 20.40 -37.31 50.68
N HIS A 414 19.27 -37.63 50.05
CA HIS A 414 18.11 -38.21 50.72
C HIS A 414 18.39 -39.63 51.26
N ALA A 415 19.09 -40.47 50.51
CA ALA A 415 19.46 -41.82 50.94
C ALA A 415 20.43 -41.81 52.13
N LYS A 416 21.41 -40.89 52.16
CA LYS A 416 22.32 -40.70 53.29
C LYS A 416 21.58 -40.23 54.55
N LYS A 417 20.69 -39.23 54.41
CA LYS A 417 19.85 -38.72 55.51
C LYS A 417 18.95 -39.80 56.12
N LYS A 418 18.37 -40.69 55.30
CA LYS A 418 17.50 -41.80 55.77
C LYS A 418 18.28 -42.87 56.54
N ARG A 419 19.53 -43.12 56.17
CA ARG A 419 20.42 -44.09 56.84
C ARG A 419 20.88 -43.58 58.20
N ASP A 420 21.18 -42.28 58.33
CA ASP A 420 21.57 -41.66 59.61
C ASP A 420 20.41 -41.57 60.62
N THR A 421 19.15 -41.58 60.16
CA THR A 421 17.96 -41.56 61.04
C THR A 421 17.49 -42.95 61.51
N SER A 422 18.03 -44.03 60.94
CA SER A 422 17.64 -45.41 61.24
C SER A 422 18.14 -45.99 62.58
N PRO A 423 19.22 -45.54 63.25
CA PRO A 423 19.63 -46.15 64.52
C PRO A 423 18.95 -45.54 65.76
N LEU A 424 18.14 -44.48 65.61
CA LEU A 424 17.52 -43.79 66.76
C LEU A 424 16.15 -44.36 67.19
N LEU A 425 15.53 -45.22 66.37
CA LEU A 425 14.22 -45.82 66.65
C LEU A 425 14.28 -47.27 67.18
N GLU A 426 15.47 -47.88 67.26
CA GLU A 426 15.68 -49.19 67.91
C GLU A 426 16.10 -49.08 69.39
N ARG A 427 15.99 -47.88 70.00
CA ARG A 427 16.44 -47.61 71.38
C ARG A 427 15.39 -46.98 72.31
N ILE A 428 14.10 -47.11 72.00
CA ILE A 428 13.01 -46.71 72.91
C ILE A 428 12.25 -47.95 73.36
#